data_AF-A0A814QNA0-F1
#
_entry.id   AF-A0A814QNA0-F1
#
_cell.length_a   1.000
_cell.length_b   1.000
_cell.length_c   1.000
_cell.angle_alpha   90.00
_cell.angle_beta   90.00
_cell.angle_gamma   90.00
#
_symmetry.space_group_name_H-M   'P 1'
#
loop_
_entity.id
_entity.type
_entity.pdbx_description
1 polymer ?
#
loop_
_entity_poly.entity_id
_entity_poly.type
_entity_poly.pdbx_seq_one_letter_code
_entity_poly.pdbx_strand_id
1 'polypeptide(L)'
;MHKNHRSLGEFFGTAFITFIVTNIDDIIVLMGFFTEAATQNSGIKVYDIFFGQYLGFSILLVLSLIGYATSYILPVQMLGFLGFLPIILGIKGIINLFRNDDDISASELESIRSEDRTDGDYTSESTRRQSQDTNIDMSSKNKLKEKFSKIRNYDFNIQTLKVAGVTIANGIDNIAIYTPLFAQASKWQIVGYIGIFLLMVFIWLIISYCFISYKPILSIAQKYARYIIPVVFIGIGIYILIVSDCFPWLERAIETKNFKNG
;
A
#
# COMPACT_ATOMS: atom_id res chain seq x y z
N MET A 1 -11.12 -28.49 -19.24
CA MET A 1 -9.98 -28.34 -18.32
C MET A 1 -10.39 -28.85 -16.94
N HIS A 2 -9.92 -30.04 -16.55
CA HIS A 2 -10.19 -30.63 -15.24
C HIS A 2 -9.43 -29.83 -14.18
N LYS A 3 -10.11 -29.00 -13.38
CA LYS A 3 -9.46 -28.26 -12.29
C LYS A 3 -9.11 -29.25 -11.18
N ASN A 4 -7.85 -29.21 -10.75
CA ASN A 4 -7.26 -30.17 -9.81
C ASN A 4 -7.99 -30.13 -8.45
N HIS A 5 -8.52 -31.26 -7.99
CA HIS A 5 -9.10 -31.37 -6.65
C HIS A 5 -7.97 -31.46 -5.63
N ARG A 6 -7.46 -30.29 -5.20
CA ARG A 6 -6.55 -30.20 -4.05
C ARG A 6 -7.21 -30.83 -2.83
N SER A 7 -6.44 -31.56 -2.04
CA SER A 7 -6.91 -32.06 -0.73
C SER A 7 -7.32 -30.88 0.16
N LEU A 8 -8.23 -31.10 1.11
CA LEU A 8 -8.66 -30.04 2.03
C LEU A 8 -7.46 -29.42 2.76
N GLY A 9 -6.50 -30.25 3.19
CA GLY A 9 -5.27 -29.80 3.83
C GLY A 9 -4.42 -28.88 2.95
N GLU A 10 -4.21 -29.23 1.68
CA GLU A 10 -3.48 -28.38 0.72
C GLU A 10 -4.20 -27.07 0.44
N PHE A 11 -5.54 -27.10 0.36
CA PHE A 11 -6.35 -25.91 0.13
C PHE A 11 -6.18 -24.89 1.26
N PHE A 12 -6.40 -25.32 2.50
CA PHE A 12 -6.22 -24.47 3.69
C PHE A 12 -4.76 -24.07 3.86
N GLY A 13 -3.82 -24.99 3.71
CA GLY A 13 -2.38 -24.70 3.80
C GLY A 13 -1.94 -23.64 2.79
N THR A 14 -2.37 -23.76 1.53
CA THR A 14 -2.11 -22.73 0.51
C THR A 14 -2.72 -21.40 0.92
N ALA A 15 -3.96 -21.38 1.41
CA ALA A 15 -4.63 -20.15 1.82
C ALA A 15 -3.86 -19.44 2.93
N PHE A 16 -3.56 -20.15 4.03
CA PHE A 16 -2.85 -19.59 5.17
C PHE A 16 -1.45 -19.11 4.79
N ILE A 17 -0.66 -19.93 4.12
CA ILE A 17 0.72 -19.58 3.74
C ILE A 17 0.70 -18.39 2.80
N THR A 18 -0.18 -18.40 1.78
CA THR A 18 -0.27 -17.30 0.81
C THR A 18 -0.64 -16.00 1.51
N PHE A 19 -1.66 -16.02 2.38
CA PHE A 19 -2.09 -14.84 3.11
C PHE A 19 -1.00 -14.30 4.04
N ILE A 20 -0.35 -15.17 4.81
CA ILE A 20 0.73 -14.76 5.74
C ILE A 20 1.88 -14.13 4.97
N VAL A 21 2.34 -14.79 3.90
CA VAL A 21 3.47 -14.28 3.09
C VAL A 21 3.15 -12.92 2.47
N THR A 22 1.90 -12.70 2.05
CA THR A 22 1.46 -11.45 1.41
C THR A 22 1.10 -10.32 2.38
N ASN A 23 0.81 -10.61 3.64
CA ASN A 23 0.33 -9.59 4.58
C ASN A 23 1.23 -9.42 5.81
N ILE A 24 2.39 -10.07 5.86
CA ILE A 24 3.30 -9.94 7.01
C ILE A 24 3.75 -8.50 7.26
N ASP A 25 4.02 -7.76 6.19
CA ASP A 25 4.43 -6.35 6.27
C ASP A 25 3.28 -5.43 6.73
N ASP A 26 2.03 -5.86 6.50
CA ASP A 26 0.83 -5.11 6.88
C ASP A 26 0.61 -5.02 8.40
N ILE A 27 1.19 -5.95 9.20
CA ILE A 27 1.15 -5.84 10.68
C ILE A 27 1.73 -4.50 11.12
N ILE A 28 2.84 -4.07 10.53
CA ILE A 28 3.55 -2.86 10.95
C ILE A 28 2.70 -1.62 10.63
N VAL A 29 2.09 -1.60 9.45
CA VAL A 29 1.18 -0.54 9.02
C VAL A 29 -0.03 -0.46 9.96
N LEU A 30 -0.64 -1.60 10.24
CA LEU A 30 -1.84 -1.71 11.08
C LEU A 30 -1.53 -1.32 12.54
N MET A 31 -0.38 -1.73 13.06
CA MET A 31 0.12 -1.30 14.37
C MET A 31 0.35 0.22 14.42
N GLY A 32 0.84 0.82 13.33
CA GLY A 32 0.97 2.27 13.19
C GLY A 32 -0.37 2.99 13.32
N PHE A 33 -1.39 2.53 12.60
CA PHE A 33 -2.74 3.09 12.71
C PHE A 33 -3.34 2.91 14.11
N PHE A 34 -3.15 1.75 14.72
CA PHE A 34 -3.63 1.49 16.08
C PHE A 34 -2.91 2.35 17.12
N THR A 35 -1.62 2.65 16.92
CA THR A 35 -0.84 3.57 17.76
C THR A 35 -1.34 5.00 17.59
N GLU A 36 -1.62 5.42 16.35
CA GLU A 36 -2.24 6.72 16.05
C GLU A 36 -3.60 6.81 16.76
N ALA A 37 -4.46 5.79 16.66
CA ALA A 37 -5.76 5.75 17.32
C ALA A 37 -5.69 5.71 18.86
N ALA A 38 -4.62 5.17 19.44
CA ALA A 38 -4.38 5.18 20.89
C ALA A 38 -3.87 6.54 21.41
N THR A 39 -3.42 7.43 20.51
CA THR A 39 -2.90 8.76 20.87
C THR A 39 -4.05 9.75 21.03
N GLN A 40 -4.14 10.41 22.20
CA GLN A 40 -5.11 11.48 22.40
C GLN A 40 -4.81 12.63 21.40
N ASN A 41 -5.76 12.94 20.51
CA ASN A 41 -5.78 14.05 19.53
C ASN A 41 -5.56 13.73 18.03
N SER A 42 -5.50 12.45 17.62
CA SER A 42 -5.27 12.04 16.21
C SER A 42 -6.52 11.96 15.33
N GLY A 43 -7.71 12.00 15.94
CA GLY A 43 -9.00 11.91 15.24
C GLY A 43 -9.39 10.49 14.81
N ILE A 44 -8.42 9.60 14.51
CA ILE A 44 -8.63 8.21 14.06
C ILE A 44 -9.17 7.33 15.18
N LYS A 45 -10.26 6.59 14.92
CA LYS A 45 -10.81 5.62 15.88
C LYS A 45 -10.61 4.19 15.41
N VAL A 46 -10.73 3.23 16.33
CA VAL A 46 -10.55 1.79 16.04
C VAL A 46 -11.52 1.29 14.95
N TYR A 47 -12.74 1.82 14.90
CA TYR A 47 -13.68 1.44 13.83
C TYR A 47 -13.22 1.89 12.45
N ASP A 48 -12.48 3.00 12.35
CA ASP A 48 -11.93 3.49 11.07
C ASP A 48 -10.88 2.56 10.51
N ILE A 49 -10.07 2.00 11.40
CA ILE A 49 -9.06 1.00 11.07
C ILE A 49 -9.74 -0.27 10.58
N PHE A 50 -10.74 -0.76 11.32
CA PHE A 50 -11.47 -1.97 10.96
C PHE A 50 -12.13 -1.84 9.58
N PHE A 51 -12.97 -0.81 9.37
CA PHE A 51 -13.67 -0.63 8.11
C PHE A 51 -12.72 -0.28 6.96
N GLY A 52 -11.67 0.49 7.24
CA GLY A 52 -10.67 0.84 6.24
C GLY A 52 -9.92 -0.37 5.74
N GLN A 53 -9.49 -1.25 6.65
CA GLN A 53 -8.79 -2.48 6.31
C GLN A 53 -9.66 -3.41 5.47
N TYR A 54 -10.91 -3.65 5.88
CA TYR A 54 -11.83 -4.49 5.11
C TYR A 54 -12.15 -3.89 3.74
N LEU A 55 -12.32 -2.57 3.64
CA LEU A 55 -12.57 -1.89 2.38
C LEU A 55 -11.36 -2.00 1.43
N GLY A 56 -10.17 -1.65 1.91
CA GLY A 56 -8.93 -1.70 1.14
C GLY A 56 -8.61 -3.12 0.68
N PHE A 57 -8.67 -4.09 1.59
CA PHE A 57 -8.40 -5.49 1.27
C PHE A 57 -9.44 -6.07 0.29
N SER A 58 -10.72 -5.72 0.45
CA SER A 58 -11.76 -6.15 -0.50
C SER A 58 -11.51 -5.61 -1.91
N ILE A 59 -11.04 -4.35 -2.03
CA ILE A 59 -10.66 -3.77 -3.32
C ILE A 59 -9.50 -4.57 -3.94
N LEU A 60 -8.49 -4.95 -3.17
CA LEU A 60 -7.39 -5.81 -3.65
C LEU A 60 -7.89 -7.17 -4.15
N LEU A 61 -8.82 -7.81 -3.44
CA LEU A 61 -9.43 -9.07 -3.89
C LEU A 61 -10.23 -8.90 -5.18
N VAL A 62 -10.99 -7.81 -5.32
CA VAL A 62 -11.73 -7.50 -6.55
C VAL A 62 -10.78 -7.24 -7.71
N LEU A 63 -9.71 -6.47 -7.51
CA LEU A 63 -8.68 -6.25 -8.53
C LEU A 63 -7.99 -7.56 -8.94
N SER A 64 -7.74 -8.45 -7.98
CA SER A 64 -7.19 -9.79 -8.24
C SER A 64 -8.17 -10.67 -9.02
N LEU A 65 -9.47 -10.57 -8.76
CA LEU A 65 -10.51 -11.24 -9.53
C LEU A 65 -10.61 -10.71 -10.97
N ILE A 66 -10.42 -9.40 -11.17
CA ILE A 66 -10.34 -8.78 -12.50
C ILE A 66 -9.08 -9.26 -13.23
N GLY A 67 -7.95 -9.34 -12.54
CA GLY A 67 -6.72 -9.94 -13.07
C GLY A 67 -6.94 -11.40 -13.50
N TYR A 68 -7.62 -12.19 -12.67
CA TYR A 68 -8.05 -13.55 -12.99
C TYR A 68 -8.95 -13.60 -14.25
N ALA A 69 -9.91 -12.69 -14.39
CA ALA A 69 -10.74 -12.61 -15.59
C ALA A 69 -9.92 -12.29 -16.85
N THR A 70 -8.85 -11.50 -16.71
CA THR A 70 -7.92 -11.17 -17.80
C THR A 70 -7.05 -12.37 -18.19
N SER A 71 -6.82 -13.33 -17.29
CA SER A 71 -6.10 -14.58 -17.60
C SER A 71 -6.79 -15.43 -18.67
N TYR A 72 -8.09 -15.22 -18.95
CA TYR A 72 -8.78 -15.89 -20.07
C TYR A 72 -8.32 -15.40 -21.45
N ILE A 73 -7.59 -14.28 -21.52
CA ILE A 73 -7.24 -13.58 -22.76
C ILE A 73 -5.72 -13.62 -23.04
N LEU A 74 -4.88 -13.99 -22.07
CA LEU A 74 -3.42 -13.93 -22.19
C LEU A 74 -2.73 -15.30 -21.98
N PRO A 75 -1.73 -15.66 -22.81
CA PRO A 75 -0.84 -16.79 -22.54
C PRO A 75 -0.03 -16.53 -21.26
N VAL A 76 -0.15 -17.45 -20.28
CA VAL A 76 0.43 -17.36 -18.92
C VAL A 76 1.95 -17.17 -18.85
N GLN A 77 2.68 -17.30 -19.97
CA GLN A 77 4.14 -17.22 -20.02
C GLN A 77 4.70 -15.79 -19.88
N MET A 78 3.91 -14.75 -20.15
CA MET A 78 4.36 -13.36 -20.03
C MET A 78 4.40 -12.83 -18.58
N LEU A 79 3.85 -13.58 -17.62
CA LEU A 79 3.79 -13.18 -16.20
C LEU A 79 5.17 -13.16 -15.53
N GLY A 80 6.16 -13.87 -16.07
CA GLY A 80 7.52 -13.88 -15.52
C GLY A 80 8.27 -12.56 -15.65
N PHE A 81 7.95 -11.73 -16.64
CA PHE A 81 8.50 -10.38 -16.78
C PHE A 81 8.09 -9.45 -15.62
N LEU A 82 7.08 -9.82 -14.84
CA LEU A 82 6.66 -9.05 -13.68
C LEU A 82 7.73 -9.03 -12.58
N GLY A 83 8.72 -9.92 -12.61
CA GLY A 83 9.90 -9.91 -11.73
C GLY A 83 10.80 -8.68 -11.88
N PHE A 84 10.73 -7.95 -13.00
CA PHE A 84 11.46 -6.68 -13.16
C PHE A 84 10.89 -5.54 -12.29
N LEU A 85 9.59 -5.57 -12.01
CA LEU A 85 8.92 -4.55 -11.21
C LEU A 85 9.45 -4.49 -9.76
N PRO A 86 9.52 -5.61 -9.01
CA PRO A 86 10.10 -5.61 -7.67
C PRO A 86 11.61 -5.29 -7.67
N ILE A 87 12.36 -5.65 -8.72
CA ILE A 87 13.78 -5.24 -8.85
C ILE A 87 13.91 -3.72 -8.94
N ILE A 88 13.13 -3.08 -9.80
CA ILE A 88 13.16 -1.61 -9.96
C ILE A 88 12.76 -0.91 -8.66
N LEU A 89 11.74 -1.42 -7.96
CA LEU A 89 11.30 -0.89 -6.68
C LEU A 89 12.36 -1.04 -5.58
N GLY A 90 13.04 -2.19 -5.52
CA GLY A 90 14.12 -2.41 -4.56
C GLY A 90 15.35 -1.53 -4.85
N ILE A 91 15.76 -1.37 -6.11
CA ILE A 91 16.85 -0.46 -6.48
C ILE A 91 16.50 0.99 -6.12
N LYS A 92 15.27 1.44 -6.43
CA LYS A 92 14.79 2.78 -6.08
C LYS A 92 14.73 2.97 -4.57
N GLY A 93 14.34 1.94 -3.82
CA GLY A 93 14.37 1.92 -2.36
C GLY A 93 15.77 2.17 -1.81
N ILE A 94 16.77 1.47 -2.34
CA ILE A 94 18.19 1.66 -1.95
C ILE A 94 18.67 3.07 -2.27
N ILE A 95 18.37 3.62 -3.45
CA ILE A 95 18.78 4.98 -3.82
C ILE A 95 18.16 6.03 -2.89
N ASN A 96 16.90 5.83 -2.48
CA ASN A 96 16.22 6.74 -1.56
C ASN A 96 16.74 6.64 -0.12
N LEU A 97 17.38 5.54 0.25
CA LEU A 97 18.08 5.41 1.53
C LEU A 97 19.32 6.30 1.57
N PHE A 98 20.12 6.32 0.50
CA PHE A 98 21.36 7.11 0.43
C PHE A 98 21.11 8.62 0.29
N ARG A 99 19.92 9.06 -0.10
CA ARG A 99 19.59 10.48 -0.31
C ARG A 99 19.09 11.20 0.96
N ASN A 100 18.62 10.49 1.98
CA ASN A 100 18.03 11.08 3.19
C ASN A 100 19.06 11.49 4.27
N ASP A 101 20.33 11.09 4.14
CA ASP A 101 21.38 11.48 5.10
C ASP A 101 21.93 12.90 4.83
N ASP A 102 21.72 13.44 3.63
CA ASP A 102 22.23 14.76 3.22
C ASP A 102 21.37 15.93 3.76
N ASP A 103 20.07 15.71 3.96
CA ASP A 103 19.11 16.76 4.35
C ASP A 103 19.11 17.05 5.87
N ILE A 104 19.44 16.05 6.71
CA ILE A 104 19.44 16.18 8.18
C ILE A 104 20.60 17.08 8.63
N SER A 105 21.77 16.92 8.03
CA SER A 105 22.99 17.68 8.36
C SER A 105 22.89 19.18 8.04
N ALA A 106 22.11 19.55 7.00
CA ALA A 106 21.89 20.95 6.63
C ALA A 106 20.89 21.65 7.58
N SER A 107 19.89 20.90 8.07
CA SER A 107 18.84 21.44 8.94
C SER A 107 19.30 21.74 10.38
N GLU A 108 20.24 20.96 10.93
CA GLU A 108 20.81 21.22 12.27
C GLU A 108 21.76 22.42 12.31
N LEU A 109 22.46 22.70 11.19
CA LEU A 109 23.35 23.87 11.08
C LEU A 109 22.57 25.19 10.97
N GLU A 110 21.37 25.17 10.37
CA GLU A 110 20.49 26.34 10.34
C GLU A 110 19.86 26.62 11.71
N SER A 111 19.45 25.59 12.47
CA SER A 111 18.85 25.77 13.80
C SER A 111 19.81 26.36 14.82
N ILE A 112 21.09 25.97 14.78
CA ILE A 112 22.14 26.53 15.66
C ILE A 112 22.42 28.01 15.35
N ARG A 113 22.22 28.44 14.10
CA ARG A 113 22.47 29.83 13.67
C ARG A 113 21.34 30.79 14.04
N SER A 114 20.13 30.27 14.25
CA SER A 114 18.93 31.06 14.59
C SER A 114 18.75 31.33 16.08
N GLU A 115 19.42 30.60 16.97
CA GLU A 115 19.18 30.69 18.42
C GLU A 115 20.00 31.80 19.13
N ASP A 116 20.88 32.50 18.41
CA ASP A 116 21.76 33.56 18.95
C ASP A 116 21.26 34.99 18.67
N ARG A 117 19.99 35.18 18.27
CA ARG A 117 19.44 36.54 18.07
C ARG A 117 18.06 36.76 18.70
N THR A 118 18.09 37.75 19.61
CA THR A 118 17.04 38.71 19.99
C THR A 118 16.11 38.38 21.16
N ASP A 119 16.54 38.90 22.30
CA ASP A 119 15.81 39.45 23.44
C ASP A 119 14.94 40.68 23.06
N GLY A 120 13.85 40.92 23.80
CA GLY A 120 13.31 42.28 24.03
C GLY A 120 11.93 42.68 23.46
N ASP A 121 10.96 42.81 24.37
CA ASP A 121 10.15 44.03 24.64
C ASP A 121 8.76 44.28 23.96
N TYR A 122 7.89 44.92 24.75
CA TYR A 122 6.42 45.07 24.69
C TYR A 122 5.87 46.05 23.62
N THR A 123 4.59 45.85 23.24
CA THR A 123 3.42 46.76 23.45
C THR A 123 2.46 46.83 22.26
N SER A 124 1.17 46.82 22.59
CA SER A 124 -0.03 46.98 21.76
C SER A 124 -0.11 48.30 20.99
N GLU A 125 -0.58 48.27 19.74
CA GLU A 125 -1.32 49.41 19.19
C GLU A 125 -2.27 49.01 18.06
N SER A 126 -3.43 49.65 18.04
CA SER A 126 -4.49 49.48 17.06
C SER A 126 -4.56 50.73 16.20
N THR A 127 -4.56 50.64 14.86
CA THR A 127 -5.19 51.60 13.92
C THR A 127 -5.19 51.07 12.48
N ARG A 128 -6.38 50.64 12.04
CA ARG A 128 -7.13 51.06 10.83
C ARG A 128 -6.38 51.51 9.55
N ARG A 129 -6.90 50.95 8.43
CA ARG A 129 -6.93 51.39 7.01
C ARG A 129 -5.84 50.83 6.09
N GLN A 130 -6.22 49.87 5.23
CA GLN A 130 -6.51 50.17 3.81
C GLN A 130 -7.29 49.02 3.16
N SER A 131 -8.39 49.37 2.53
CA SER A 131 -9.18 48.51 1.62
C SER A 131 -9.04 49.09 0.21
N GLN A 132 -8.86 48.23 -0.79
CA GLN A 132 -9.05 48.38 -2.26
C GLN A 132 -7.96 47.53 -2.95
N ASP A 133 -8.16 46.66 -3.93
CA ASP A 133 -9.26 46.39 -4.85
C ASP A 133 -9.12 44.93 -5.34
N THR A 134 -10.23 44.17 -5.41
CA THR A 134 -10.58 43.29 -6.55
C THR A 134 -11.93 42.62 -6.27
N ASN A 135 -13.00 43.31 -6.65
CA ASN A 135 -14.31 42.73 -6.86
C ASN A 135 -14.27 41.81 -8.09
N ILE A 136 -13.91 40.54 -7.89
CA ILE A 136 -14.29 39.45 -8.81
C ILE A 136 -15.14 38.46 -8.03
N ASP A 137 -16.44 38.69 -8.17
CA ASP A 137 -17.59 37.81 -7.94
C ASP A 137 -17.55 36.90 -6.69
N MET A 138 -17.89 37.51 -5.55
CA MET A 138 -18.14 36.83 -4.28
C MET A 138 -19.47 36.03 -4.29
N SER A 139 -20.35 36.24 -5.28
CA SER A 139 -21.66 35.58 -5.39
C SER A 139 -21.57 34.20 -6.08
N SER A 140 -20.77 34.08 -7.15
CA SER A 140 -20.47 32.78 -7.77
C SER A 140 -19.56 31.91 -6.91
N LYS A 141 -18.61 32.51 -6.17
CA LYS A 141 -17.77 31.75 -5.23
C LYS A 141 -18.59 31.14 -4.10
N ASN A 142 -19.60 31.84 -3.58
CA ASN A 142 -20.46 31.31 -2.52
C ASN A 142 -21.40 30.21 -3.04
N LYS A 143 -21.98 30.34 -4.24
CA LYS A 143 -22.76 29.26 -4.87
C LYS A 143 -21.93 28.02 -5.21
N LEU A 144 -20.69 28.21 -5.67
CA LEU A 144 -19.75 27.11 -5.88
C LEU A 144 -19.33 26.49 -4.54
N LYS A 145 -19.00 27.28 -3.51
CA LYS A 145 -18.70 26.78 -2.16
C LYS A 145 -19.85 25.99 -1.57
N GLU A 146 -21.07 26.43 -1.79
CA GLU A 146 -22.30 25.77 -1.32
C GLU A 146 -22.56 24.47 -2.09
N LYS A 147 -22.28 24.44 -3.41
CA LYS A 147 -22.36 23.23 -4.23
C LYS A 147 -21.26 22.22 -3.86
N PHE A 148 -20.05 22.70 -3.57
CA PHE A 148 -18.92 21.89 -3.09
C PHE A 148 -19.05 21.47 -1.61
N SER A 149 -19.79 22.21 -0.77
CA SER A 149 -20.14 21.76 0.58
C SER A 149 -21.28 20.73 0.54
N LYS A 150 -22.20 20.81 -0.44
CA LYS A 150 -23.22 19.78 -0.67
C LYS A 150 -22.63 18.45 -1.13
N ILE A 151 -21.53 18.46 -1.88
CA ILE A 151 -20.77 17.25 -2.25
C ILE A 151 -19.97 16.70 -1.05
N ARG A 152 -19.57 17.57 -0.11
CA ARG A 152 -18.84 17.22 1.12
C ARG A 152 -19.72 16.61 2.22
N ASN A 153 -21.03 16.50 1.98
CA ASN A 153 -22.00 15.87 2.90
C ASN A 153 -22.15 14.37 2.67
N TYR A 154 -21.17 13.72 2.04
CA TYR A 154 -20.86 12.35 2.43
C TYR A 154 -19.88 12.47 3.58
N ASP A 155 -20.33 12.15 4.78
CA ASP A 155 -19.51 11.89 5.97
C ASP A 155 -18.68 10.60 5.75
N PHE A 156 -18.07 10.48 4.57
CA PHE A 156 -17.10 9.45 4.26
C PHE A 156 -15.97 9.71 5.23
N ASN A 157 -15.88 8.86 6.23
CA ASN A 157 -14.89 9.02 7.27
C ASN A 157 -13.51 9.00 6.62
N ILE A 158 -12.93 10.20 6.48
CA ILE A 158 -11.67 10.41 5.75
C ILE A 158 -10.55 9.55 6.32
N GLN A 159 -10.67 9.15 7.58
CA GLN A 159 -9.75 8.29 8.29
C GLN A 159 -9.93 6.83 7.87
N THR A 160 -11.18 6.35 7.72
CA THR A 160 -11.47 5.04 7.11
C THR A 160 -10.88 4.97 5.70
N LEU A 161 -11.02 6.04 4.90
CA LEU A 161 -10.47 6.10 3.55
C LEU A 161 -8.93 6.20 3.54
N LYS A 162 -8.33 6.93 4.51
CA LYS A 162 -6.88 6.97 4.74
C LYS A 162 -6.34 5.56 4.99
N VAL A 163 -6.97 4.82 5.90
CA VAL A 163 -6.59 3.43 6.21
C VAL A 163 -6.74 2.58 4.95
N ALA A 164 -7.91 2.60 4.29
CA ALA A 164 -8.14 1.81 3.08
C ALA A 164 -7.12 2.11 1.97
N GLY A 165 -6.80 3.38 1.76
CA GLY A 165 -5.81 3.81 0.77
C GLY A 165 -4.41 3.31 1.09
N VAL A 166 -4.01 3.32 2.36
CA VAL A 166 -2.72 2.77 2.79
C VAL A 166 -2.71 1.24 2.68
N THR A 167 -3.79 0.54 3.05
CA THR A 167 -3.92 -0.92 2.86
C THR A 167 -3.78 -1.29 1.39
N ILE A 168 -4.42 -0.54 0.48
CA ILE A 168 -4.29 -0.77 -0.97
C ILE A 168 -2.86 -0.51 -1.43
N ALA A 169 -2.25 0.60 -0.99
CA ALA A 169 -0.88 0.93 -1.38
C ALA A 169 0.12 -0.13 -0.91
N ASN A 170 -0.09 -0.69 0.28
CA ASN A 170 0.76 -1.74 0.85
C ASN A 170 0.52 -3.10 0.18
N GLY A 171 -0.73 -3.46 -0.10
CA GLY A 171 -1.10 -4.78 -0.62
C GLY A 171 -1.31 -4.86 -2.14
N ILE A 172 -0.92 -3.84 -2.91
CA ILE A 172 -1.12 -3.87 -4.37
C ILE A 172 -0.28 -4.95 -5.06
N ASP A 173 0.88 -5.27 -4.49
CA ASP A 173 1.74 -6.37 -4.92
C ASP A 173 1.12 -7.75 -4.64
N ASN A 174 0.23 -7.86 -3.64
CA ASN A 174 -0.52 -9.10 -3.35
C ASN A 174 -1.38 -9.56 -4.52
N ILE A 175 -1.79 -8.65 -5.40
CA ILE A 175 -2.53 -8.96 -6.63
C ILE A 175 -1.73 -9.93 -7.50
N ALA A 176 -0.40 -9.80 -7.57
CA ALA A 176 0.47 -10.65 -8.37
C ALA A 176 0.50 -12.10 -7.86
N ILE A 177 0.22 -12.33 -6.58
CA ILE A 177 0.17 -13.66 -5.97
C ILE A 177 -1.26 -14.21 -5.98
N TYR A 178 -2.27 -13.38 -5.72
CA TYR A 178 -3.67 -13.80 -5.69
C TYR A 178 -4.23 -14.12 -7.07
N THR A 179 -3.86 -13.35 -8.09
CA THR A 179 -4.31 -13.56 -9.48
C THR A 179 -3.99 -14.98 -9.99
N PRO A 180 -2.74 -15.45 -9.98
CA PRO A 180 -2.41 -16.80 -10.41
C PRO A 180 -2.97 -17.89 -9.47
N LEU A 181 -3.13 -17.59 -8.18
CA LEU A 181 -3.80 -18.51 -7.24
C LEU A 181 -5.26 -18.73 -7.65
N PHE A 182 -6.00 -17.66 -7.97
CA PHE A 182 -7.39 -17.74 -8.42
C PHE A 182 -7.51 -18.37 -9.81
N ALA A 183 -6.57 -18.10 -10.73
CA ALA A 183 -6.54 -18.74 -12.04
C ALA A 183 -6.42 -20.27 -11.98
N GLN A 184 -5.63 -20.76 -11.02
CA GLN A 184 -5.42 -22.20 -10.80
C GLN A 184 -6.51 -22.86 -9.96
N ALA A 185 -7.37 -22.08 -9.29
CA ALA A 185 -8.40 -22.57 -8.37
C ALA A 185 -9.75 -22.82 -9.07
N SER A 186 -10.54 -23.76 -8.54
CA SER A 186 -11.95 -23.93 -8.94
C SER A 186 -12.81 -22.75 -8.47
N LYS A 187 -13.97 -22.52 -9.11
CA LYS A 187 -14.85 -21.39 -8.73
C LYS A 187 -15.22 -21.43 -7.23
N TRP A 188 -15.49 -22.62 -6.70
CA TRP A 188 -15.78 -22.84 -5.28
C TRP A 188 -14.57 -22.61 -4.38
N GLN A 189 -13.37 -23.01 -4.83
CA GLN A 189 -12.13 -22.73 -4.11
C GLN A 189 -11.82 -21.22 -4.06
N ILE A 190 -12.10 -20.46 -5.12
CA ILE A 190 -11.93 -19.00 -5.12
C ILE A 190 -12.80 -18.35 -4.02
N VAL A 191 -14.08 -18.74 -3.93
CA VAL A 191 -14.98 -18.27 -2.86
C VAL A 191 -14.42 -18.65 -1.49
N GLY A 192 -13.90 -19.87 -1.34
CA GLY A 192 -13.26 -20.32 -0.11
C GLY A 192 -12.01 -19.50 0.24
N TYR A 193 -11.13 -19.20 -0.73
CA TYR A 193 -9.94 -18.37 -0.51
C TYR A 193 -10.32 -16.96 -0.06
N ILE A 194 -11.31 -16.34 -0.71
CA ILE A 194 -11.83 -15.01 -0.32
C ILE A 194 -12.35 -15.05 1.12
N GLY A 195 -13.15 -16.07 1.48
CA GLY A 195 -13.67 -16.22 2.83
C GLY A 195 -12.57 -16.37 3.88
N ILE A 196 -11.56 -17.20 3.61
CA ILE A 196 -10.41 -17.38 4.51
C ILE A 196 -9.61 -16.09 4.63
N PHE A 197 -9.34 -15.40 3.52
CA PHE A 197 -8.55 -14.16 3.57
C PHE A 197 -9.27 -13.07 4.37
N LEU A 198 -10.58 -12.89 4.18
CA LEU A 198 -11.37 -11.95 4.98
C LEU A 198 -11.42 -12.33 6.47
N LEU A 199 -11.41 -13.63 6.80
CA LEU A 199 -11.27 -14.09 8.18
C LEU A 199 -9.87 -13.80 8.74
N MET A 200 -8.83 -14.00 7.95
CA MET A 200 -7.46 -13.74 8.40
C MET A 200 -7.19 -12.25 8.60
N VAL A 201 -7.82 -11.35 7.83
CA VAL A 201 -7.79 -9.90 8.09
C VAL A 201 -8.27 -9.61 9.53
N PHE A 202 -9.32 -10.28 9.99
CA PHE A 202 -9.79 -10.14 11.38
C PHE A 202 -8.72 -10.57 12.39
N ILE A 203 -8.06 -11.70 12.14
CA ILE A 203 -6.99 -12.21 12.99
C ILE A 203 -5.82 -11.21 13.02
N TRP A 204 -5.48 -10.62 11.87
CA TRP A 204 -4.42 -9.61 11.76
C TRP A 204 -4.74 -8.32 12.53
N LEU A 205 -5.99 -7.87 12.49
CA LEU A 205 -6.48 -6.75 13.29
C LEU A 205 -6.32 -7.03 14.78
N ILE A 206 -6.66 -8.25 15.24
CA ILE A 206 -6.48 -8.64 16.65
C ILE A 206 -5.00 -8.69 17.03
N ILE A 207 -4.15 -9.32 16.21
CA ILE A 207 -2.70 -9.42 16.46
C ILE A 207 -2.11 -8.01 16.59
N SER A 208 -2.41 -7.14 15.63
CA SER A 208 -1.88 -5.77 15.61
C SER A 208 -2.37 -4.95 16.80
N TYR A 209 -3.64 -5.14 17.21
CA TYR A 209 -4.19 -4.51 18.40
C TYR A 209 -3.50 -5.00 19.69
N CYS A 210 -3.25 -6.31 19.82
CA CYS A 210 -2.51 -6.86 20.95
C CYS A 210 -1.08 -6.30 21.05
N PHE A 211 -0.45 -6.02 19.92
CA PHE A 211 0.93 -5.51 19.86
C PHE A 211 1.09 -4.04 20.30
N ILE A 212 0.00 -3.25 20.39
CA ILE A 212 0.01 -1.86 20.90
C ILE A 212 0.69 -1.75 22.28
N SER A 213 0.63 -2.81 23.09
CA SER A 213 1.20 -2.87 24.43
C SER A 213 2.75 -2.89 24.47
N TYR A 214 3.45 -3.08 23.34
CA TYR A 214 4.91 -3.13 23.26
C TYR A 214 5.52 -1.88 22.57
N LYS A 215 5.49 -0.74 23.28
CA LYS A 215 6.03 0.57 22.82
C LYS A 215 7.45 0.58 22.21
N PRO A 216 8.43 -0.30 22.58
CA PRO A 216 9.77 -0.27 21.98
C PRO A 216 9.90 -0.92 20.59
N ILE A 217 8.95 -1.75 20.16
CA ILE A 217 9.07 -2.54 18.93
C ILE A 217 8.91 -1.70 17.66
N LEU A 218 8.18 -0.58 17.77
CA LEU A 218 7.83 0.26 16.62
C LEU A 218 9.04 1.02 16.06
N SER A 219 9.95 1.49 16.92
CA SER A 219 11.16 2.23 16.50
C SER A 219 12.22 1.32 15.89
N ILE A 220 12.29 0.07 16.35
CA ILE A 220 13.22 -0.94 15.84
C ILE A 220 12.70 -1.51 14.51
N ALA A 221 11.41 -1.85 14.41
CA ALA A 221 10.83 -2.38 13.18
C ALA A 221 10.95 -1.40 12.01
N GLN A 222 10.70 -0.10 12.23
CA GLN A 222 10.86 0.93 11.20
C GLN A 222 12.32 1.11 10.76
N LYS A 223 13.27 0.92 11.67
CA LYS A 223 14.70 1.01 11.36
C LYS A 223 15.15 -0.15 10.48
N TYR A 224 14.76 -1.39 10.79
CA TYR A 224 15.15 -2.56 10.00
C TYR A 224 14.37 -2.70 8.69
N ALA A 225 13.06 -2.41 8.68
CA ALA A 225 12.22 -2.48 7.49
C ALA A 225 12.75 -1.58 6.35
N ARG A 226 13.26 -0.39 6.69
CA ARG A 226 13.83 0.56 5.72
C ARG A 226 14.97 -0.06 4.89
N TYR A 227 15.83 -0.88 5.50
CA TYR A 227 16.95 -1.52 4.81
C TYR A 227 16.61 -2.91 4.26
N ILE A 228 15.74 -3.66 4.95
CA ILE A 228 15.40 -5.04 4.58
C ILE A 228 14.47 -5.07 3.38
N ILE A 229 13.47 -4.20 3.30
CA ILE A 229 12.45 -4.19 2.22
C ILE A 229 13.11 -4.08 0.83
N PRO A 230 14.00 -3.11 0.56
CA PRO A 230 14.62 -2.98 -0.76
C PRO A 230 15.42 -4.22 -1.18
N VAL A 231 16.12 -4.86 -0.24
CA VAL A 231 16.93 -6.07 -0.48
C VAL A 231 16.04 -7.28 -0.77
N VAL A 232 14.96 -7.45 -0.02
CA VAL A 232 13.99 -8.53 -0.22
C VAL A 232 13.29 -8.39 -1.57
N PHE A 233 12.89 -7.18 -1.96
CA PHE A 233 12.28 -6.90 -3.26
C PHE A 233 13.20 -7.27 -4.44
N ILE A 234 14.50 -6.98 -4.33
CA ILE A 234 15.49 -7.41 -5.34
C ILE A 234 15.59 -8.93 -5.39
N GLY A 235 15.69 -9.60 -4.24
CA GLY A 235 15.79 -11.05 -4.16
C GLY A 235 14.56 -11.76 -4.74
N ILE A 236 13.36 -11.30 -4.40
CA ILE A 236 12.09 -11.84 -4.92
C ILE A 236 12.00 -11.64 -6.44
N GLY A 237 12.37 -10.47 -6.95
CA GLY A 237 12.33 -10.21 -8.39
C GLY A 237 13.31 -11.07 -9.20
N ILE A 238 14.53 -11.27 -8.69
CA ILE A 238 15.51 -12.19 -9.29
C ILE A 238 14.98 -13.64 -9.26
N TYR A 239 14.40 -14.07 -8.13
CA TYR A 239 13.83 -15.41 -7.99
C TYR A 239 12.71 -15.67 -9.00
N ILE A 240 11.78 -14.72 -9.17
CA ILE A 240 10.69 -14.81 -10.15
C ILE A 240 11.25 -14.92 -11.57
N LEU A 241 12.30 -14.16 -11.92
CA LEU A 241 12.92 -14.24 -13.25
C LEU A 241 13.57 -15.60 -13.53
N ILE A 242 14.17 -16.23 -12.51
CA ILE A 242 14.81 -17.55 -12.64
C ILE A 242 13.78 -18.69 -12.71
N VAL A 243 12.72 -18.60 -11.90
CA VAL A 243 11.69 -19.65 -11.82
C VAL A 243 10.69 -19.59 -12.97
N SER A 244 10.53 -18.43 -13.61
CA SER A 244 9.58 -18.28 -14.71
C SER A 244 10.17 -18.74 -16.05
N ASP A 245 9.38 -19.47 -16.86
CA ASP A 245 9.69 -19.84 -18.26
C ASP A 245 9.71 -18.64 -19.24
N CYS A 246 9.96 -17.44 -18.72
CA CYS A 246 9.90 -16.15 -19.39
C CYS A 246 10.94 -16.03 -20.51
N PHE A 247 12.20 -16.36 -20.22
CA PHE A 247 13.29 -16.32 -21.19
C PHE A 247 13.17 -17.43 -22.26
N PRO A 248 12.90 -18.70 -21.90
CA PRO A 248 12.63 -19.75 -22.89
C PRO A 248 11.40 -19.48 -23.79
N TRP A 249 10.40 -18.76 -23.28
CA TRP A 249 9.27 -18.31 -24.10
C TRP A 249 9.67 -17.20 -25.07
N LEU A 250 10.45 -16.23 -24.62
CA LEU A 250 10.94 -15.12 -25.46
C LEU A 250 11.80 -15.64 -26.63
N GLU A 251 12.70 -16.58 -26.35
CA GLU A 251 13.55 -17.22 -27.36
C GLU A 251 12.70 -17.92 -28.45
N ARG A 252 11.72 -18.74 -28.04
CA ARG A 252 10.77 -19.39 -28.97
C ARG A 252 9.92 -18.41 -29.76
N ALA A 253 9.52 -17.29 -29.16
CA ALA A 253 8.74 -16.25 -29.83
C ALA A 253 9.56 -15.50 -30.89
N ILE A 254 10.87 -15.33 -30.68
CA ILE A 254 11.78 -14.71 -31.65
C ILE A 254 12.06 -15.69 -32.80
N GLU A 255 12.33 -16.97 -32.50
CA GLU A 255 12.56 -17.99 -33.54
C GLU A 255 11.35 -18.20 -34.45
N THR A 256 10.14 -18.27 -33.89
CA THR A 256 8.91 -18.43 -34.67
C THR A 256 8.56 -17.23 -35.55
N LYS A 257 8.96 -16.01 -35.18
CA LYS A 257 8.86 -14.83 -36.05
C LYS A 257 9.86 -14.86 -37.21
N ASN A 258 11.08 -15.37 -36.98
CA ASN A 258 12.09 -15.50 -38.03
C ASN A 258 11.73 -16.61 -39.05
N PHE A 259 11.05 -17.67 -38.63
CA PHE A 259 10.61 -18.76 -39.52
C PHE A 259 9.39 -18.42 -40.40
N LYS A 260 8.60 -17.39 -40.06
CA LYS A 260 7.42 -16.99 -40.87
C LYS A 260 7.75 -16.01 -42.01
N ASN A 261 8.97 -15.50 -42.05
CA ASN A 261 9.44 -14.51 -43.03
C ASN A 261 10.63 -15.01 -43.88
N GLY A 262 10.91 -16.32 -43.87
CA GLY A 262 11.97 -16.96 -44.67
C GLY A 262 11.40 -17.91 -45.71
#